data_AF-A0A8S8YK71-F1
#
_entry.id   AF-A0A8S8YK71-F1
#
_cell.length_a   1.000
_cell.length_b   1.000
_cell.length_c   1.000
_cell.angle_alpha   90.00
_cell.angle_beta   90.00
_cell.angle_gamma   90.00
#
_symmetry.space_group_name_H-M   'P 1'
#
loop_
_entity.id
_entity.type
_entity.pdbx_description
1 polymer ?
#
loop_
_entity_poly.entity_id
_entity_poly.type
_entity_poly.pdbx_seq_one_letter_code
_entity_poly.pdbx_strand_id
1 'polypeptide(L)'
;MQHLLWVNSSTGAHGILASGVRNSFHGIWVPDMGYIFSDNGRDWEGDHPPEEINLLIPGENYGWPDDDPDHPVPEGTIGPIATWTPHSSLNNLAFPTAKLFFSRWQSYRLCHCLWLLECHCASRS
;
A
#
# COMPACT_ATOMS: atom_id res chain seq x y z
N MET A 1 -4.62 -15.02 -10.87
CA MET A 1 -4.44 -14.59 -9.47
C MET A 1 -3.08 -13.93 -9.34
N GLN A 2 -3.02 -12.82 -8.60
CA GLN A 2 -1.81 -12.03 -8.37
C GLN A 2 -1.42 -12.07 -6.88
N HIS A 3 -0.20 -11.66 -6.51
CA HIS A 3 0.39 -11.99 -5.21
C HIS A 3 1.25 -10.86 -4.63
N LEU A 4 1.30 -10.80 -3.29
CA LEU A 4 2.38 -10.17 -2.54
C LEU A 4 3.45 -11.21 -2.25
N LEU A 5 4.72 -10.84 -2.38
CA LEU A 5 5.86 -11.72 -2.12
C LEU A 5 6.63 -11.26 -0.88
N TRP A 6 7.12 -12.21 -0.08
CA TRP A 6 8.18 -11.93 0.88
C TRP A 6 9.53 -12.26 0.25
N VAL A 7 10.56 -11.48 0.59
CA VAL A 7 11.93 -11.70 0.12
C VAL A 7 12.87 -11.53 1.30
N ASN A 8 13.69 -12.55 1.56
CA ASN A 8 14.83 -12.43 2.46
C ASN A 8 15.95 -11.68 1.73
N SER A 9 16.22 -10.45 2.17
CA SER A 9 17.16 -9.54 1.50
C SER A 9 18.62 -10.01 1.54
N SER A 10 18.99 -10.89 2.47
CA SER A 10 20.37 -11.39 2.60
C SER A 10 20.65 -12.62 1.75
N THR A 11 19.64 -13.46 1.53
CA THR A 11 19.79 -14.76 0.83
C THR A 11 19.10 -14.81 -0.53
N GLY A 12 18.16 -13.89 -0.80
CA GLY A 12 17.32 -13.91 -1.99
C GLY A 12 16.20 -14.97 -1.94
N ALA A 13 16.10 -15.76 -0.86
CA ALA A 13 14.97 -16.65 -0.65
C ALA A 13 13.66 -15.85 -0.66
N HIS A 14 12.64 -16.36 -1.32
CA HIS A 14 11.38 -15.67 -1.48
C HIS A 14 10.22 -16.67 -1.56
N GLY A 15 9.01 -16.16 -1.37
CA GLY A 15 7.79 -16.94 -1.49
C GLY A 15 6.55 -16.06 -1.51
N ILE A 16 5.40 -16.70 -1.69
CA ILE A 16 4.10 -16.02 -1.66
C ILE A 16 3.80 -15.65 -0.20
N LEU A 17 3.47 -14.38 0.03
CA LEU A 17 3.05 -13.85 1.31
C LEU A 17 1.53 -13.75 1.41
N ALA A 18 0.87 -13.33 0.33
CA ALA A 18 -0.58 -13.28 0.20
C ALA A 18 -0.99 -13.37 -1.28
N SER A 19 -2.26 -13.69 -1.55
CA SER A 19 -2.82 -13.81 -2.89
C SER A 19 -4.06 -12.94 -3.10
N GLY A 20 -4.47 -12.80 -4.35
CA GLY A 20 -5.71 -12.12 -4.71
C GLY A 20 -5.71 -10.63 -4.43
N VAL A 21 -4.55 -10.00 -4.63
CA VAL A 21 -4.41 -8.54 -4.71
C VAL A 21 -4.32 -8.12 -6.18
N ARG A 22 -4.80 -6.93 -6.58
CA ARG A 22 -4.75 -6.48 -7.98
C ARG A 22 -3.50 -5.68 -8.32
N ASN A 23 -3.31 -4.56 -7.65
CA ASN A 23 -2.33 -3.53 -7.99
C ASN A 23 -1.92 -2.82 -6.70
N SER A 24 -1.36 -3.61 -5.79
CA SER A 24 -0.93 -3.14 -4.49
C SER A 24 0.32 -2.30 -4.63
N PHE A 25 0.18 -1.01 -4.37
CA PHE A 25 1.20 -0.04 -4.74
C PHE A 25 2.10 0.33 -3.56
N HIS A 26 1.50 0.56 -2.38
CA HIS A 26 2.25 0.97 -1.19
C HIS A 26 1.77 0.24 0.04
N GLY A 27 2.65 0.08 1.03
CA GLY A 27 2.28 -0.42 2.34
C GLY A 27 3.20 0.09 3.42
N ILE A 28 2.69 0.12 4.64
CA ILE A 28 3.36 0.67 5.81
C ILE A 28 3.10 -0.20 7.03
N TRP A 29 4.13 -0.32 7.87
CA TRP A 29 3.98 -0.95 9.18
C TRP A 29 3.41 0.05 10.18
N VAL A 30 2.30 -0.31 10.81
CA VAL A 30 1.67 0.45 11.89
C VAL A 30 1.91 -0.29 13.21
N PRO A 31 2.49 0.35 14.24
CA PRO A 31 2.68 -0.27 15.56
C PRO A 31 1.37 -0.85 16.10
N ASP A 32 1.47 -2.01 16.75
CA ASP A 32 0.35 -2.77 17.35
C ASP A 32 -0.74 -3.27 16.38
N MET A 33 -0.74 -2.82 15.11
CA MET A 33 -1.70 -3.24 14.09
C MET A 33 -1.10 -4.21 13.07
N GLY A 34 0.13 -3.95 12.60
CA GLY A 34 0.81 -4.76 11.58
C GLY A 34 1.04 -4.02 10.26
N TYR A 35 1.24 -4.78 9.18
CA TYR A 35 1.48 -4.22 7.85
C TYR A 35 0.16 -3.92 7.16
N ILE A 36 -0.05 -2.67 6.76
CA ILE A 36 -1.20 -2.21 6.00
C ILE A 36 -0.74 -1.90 4.59
N PHE A 37 -1.52 -2.25 3.58
CA PHE A 37 -1.20 -1.93 2.19
C PHE A 37 -2.41 -1.38 1.44
N SER A 38 -2.16 -0.55 0.45
CA SER A 38 -3.18 -0.13 -0.50
C SER A 38 -3.26 -1.12 -1.66
N ASP A 39 -4.46 -1.31 -2.19
CA ASP A 39 -4.68 -2.06 -3.42
C ASP A 39 -5.60 -1.27 -4.34
N ASN A 40 -5.16 -1.05 -5.58
CA ASN A 40 -5.99 -0.30 -6.53
C ASN A 40 -6.97 -1.23 -7.24
N GLY A 41 -8.25 -0.84 -7.28
CA GLY A 41 -9.36 -1.58 -7.86
C GLY A 41 -9.31 -1.70 -9.38
N ARG A 42 -10.21 -2.51 -9.98
CA ARG A 42 -10.34 -2.73 -11.43
C ARG A 42 -10.65 -1.44 -12.21
N ASP A 43 -10.08 -1.26 -13.40
CA ASP A 43 -10.22 -0.01 -14.17
C ASP A 43 -11.52 0.08 -15.00
N TRP A 44 -12.19 -1.04 -15.27
CA TRP A 44 -13.21 -1.14 -16.34
C TRP A 44 -14.64 -1.37 -15.86
N GLU A 45 -14.93 -1.13 -14.58
CA GLU A 45 -16.23 -1.43 -13.96
C GLU A 45 -16.89 -0.22 -13.29
N GLY A 46 -16.86 0.94 -13.96
CA GLY A 46 -17.53 2.15 -13.46
C GLY A 46 -16.98 2.56 -12.11
N ASP A 47 -17.82 2.73 -11.08
CA ASP A 47 -17.39 3.09 -9.72
C ASP A 47 -16.99 1.87 -8.86
N HIS A 48 -16.83 0.68 -9.45
CA HIS A 48 -16.44 -0.55 -8.77
C HIS A 48 -15.04 -1.05 -9.17
N PRO A 49 -14.32 -1.71 -8.24
CA PRO A 49 -14.45 -1.60 -6.79
C PRO A 49 -13.86 -0.26 -6.30
N PRO A 50 -14.18 0.16 -5.06
CA PRO A 50 -13.39 1.21 -4.41
C PRO A 50 -11.92 0.82 -4.33
N GLU A 51 -11.04 1.81 -4.18
CA GLU A 51 -9.66 1.53 -3.81
C GLU A 51 -9.64 1.00 -2.37
N GLU A 52 -8.68 0.14 -2.05
CA GLU A 52 -8.68 -0.59 -0.79
C GLU A 52 -7.49 -0.23 0.09
N ILE A 53 -7.72 -0.27 1.40
CA ILE A 53 -6.70 -0.39 2.44
C ILE A 53 -6.90 -1.72 3.13
N ASN A 54 -5.90 -2.58 3.05
CA ASN A 54 -5.91 -3.95 3.52
C ASN A 54 -4.94 -4.13 4.68
N LEU A 55 -5.35 -4.90 5.70
CA LEU A 55 -4.43 -5.42 6.72
C LEU A 55 -3.82 -6.72 6.22
N LEU A 56 -2.49 -6.80 6.18
CA LEU A 56 -1.80 -8.01 5.76
C LEU A 56 -1.96 -9.14 6.78
N ILE A 57 -2.54 -10.25 6.33
CA ILE A 57 -2.57 -11.52 7.04
C ILE A 57 -1.87 -12.55 6.14
N PRO A 58 -0.70 -13.09 6.55
CA PRO A 58 0.05 -14.03 5.74
C PRO A 58 -0.76 -15.27 5.35
N GLY A 59 -0.75 -15.63 4.07
CA GLY A 59 -1.43 -16.79 3.51
C GLY A 59 -2.87 -16.53 3.04
N GLU A 60 -3.44 -15.36 3.32
CA GLU A 60 -4.82 -15.04 2.96
C GLU A 60 -4.98 -14.63 1.48
N ASN A 61 -6.24 -14.67 1.03
CA ASN A 61 -6.70 -14.26 -0.28
C ASN A 61 -7.57 -12.99 -0.18
N TYR A 62 -7.27 -11.97 -0.96
CA TYR A 62 -7.96 -10.66 -0.94
C TYR A 62 -9.02 -10.49 -2.05
N GLY A 63 -9.35 -11.57 -2.78
CA GLY A 63 -10.54 -11.60 -3.64
C GLY A 63 -10.30 -11.32 -5.12
N TRP A 64 -9.22 -10.64 -5.50
CA TRP A 64 -8.91 -10.45 -6.91
C TRP A 64 -8.55 -11.78 -7.61
N PRO A 65 -9.04 -12.05 -8.84
CA PRO A 65 -9.82 -11.17 -9.71
C PRO A 65 -11.31 -11.51 -9.73
N ASP A 66 -11.84 -12.14 -8.69
CA ASP A 66 -13.18 -12.71 -8.66
C ASP A 66 -14.20 -11.77 -7.97
N ASP A 67 -13.75 -10.57 -7.59
CA ASP A 67 -14.59 -9.46 -7.12
C ASP A 67 -15.55 -8.96 -8.22
N ASP A 68 -16.79 -8.65 -7.84
CA ASP A 68 -17.81 -8.03 -8.70
C ASP A 68 -18.72 -7.10 -7.88
N PRO A 69 -19.56 -6.25 -8.52
CA PRO A 69 -20.39 -5.27 -7.80
C PRO A 69 -21.38 -5.86 -6.80
N ASP A 70 -21.85 -7.08 -7.02
CA ASP A 70 -22.73 -7.81 -6.10
C ASP A 70 -21.92 -8.56 -5.02
N HIS A 71 -20.65 -8.88 -5.30
CA HIS A 71 -19.73 -9.61 -4.44
C HIS A 71 -18.35 -8.91 -4.34
N PRO A 72 -18.26 -7.70 -3.76
CA PRO A 72 -17.00 -6.97 -3.66
C PRO A 72 -15.97 -7.65 -2.75
N VAL A 73 -16.42 -8.58 -1.89
CA VAL A 73 -15.57 -9.49 -1.13
C VAL A 73 -16.09 -10.92 -1.40
N PRO A 74 -15.49 -11.66 -2.35
CA PRO A 74 -15.94 -12.99 -2.69
C PRO A 74 -15.92 -13.98 -1.50
N GLU A 75 -16.73 -15.04 -1.58
CA GLU A 75 -16.76 -16.04 -0.51
C GLU A 75 -15.38 -16.71 -0.32
N GLY A 76 -14.92 -16.78 0.94
CA GLY A 76 -13.63 -17.37 1.28
C GLY A 76 -12.43 -16.44 1.12
N THR A 77 -12.64 -15.14 0.90
CA THR A 77 -11.59 -14.12 0.90
C THR A 77 -11.74 -13.17 2.09
N ILE A 78 -10.72 -12.35 2.34
CA ILE A 78 -10.77 -11.28 3.33
C ILE A 78 -10.92 -9.93 2.65
N GLY A 79 -11.82 -9.11 3.18
CA GLY A 79 -12.06 -7.76 2.68
C GLY A 79 -11.16 -6.70 3.31
N PRO A 80 -11.22 -5.46 2.79
CA PRO A 80 -10.41 -4.37 3.27
C PRO A 80 -10.83 -3.84 4.65
N ILE A 81 -9.89 -3.21 5.34
CA ILE A 81 -10.13 -2.52 6.62
C ILE A 81 -10.59 -1.06 6.41
N ALA A 82 -10.40 -0.50 5.21
CA ALA A 82 -11.00 0.76 4.78
C ALA A 82 -11.04 0.85 3.24
N THR A 83 -11.93 1.68 2.71
CA THR A 83 -12.12 1.89 1.27
C THR A 83 -11.91 3.36 0.91
N TRP A 84 -11.55 3.64 -0.33
CA TRP A 84 -11.33 4.98 -0.88
C TRP A 84 -12.11 5.22 -2.18
N THR A 85 -12.10 6.46 -2.66
CA THR A 85 -12.75 6.83 -3.93
C THR A 85 -12.23 5.96 -5.09
N PRO A 86 -13.11 5.25 -5.83
CA PRO A 86 -12.73 4.47 -7.00
C PRO A 86 -11.88 5.28 -7.99
N HIS A 87 -10.90 4.64 -8.62
CA HIS A 87 -9.98 5.25 -9.62
C HIS A 87 -9.17 6.45 -9.12
N SER A 88 -9.11 6.68 -7.81
CA SER A 88 -8.30 7.77 -7.24
C SER A 88 -6.81 7.44 -7.17
N SER A 89 -6.42 6.19 -7.43
CA SER A 89 -5.04 5.72 -7.42
C SER A 89 -4.37 5.93 -6.06
N LEU A 90 -4.76 5.14 -5.07
CA LEU A 90 -4.28 5.21 -3.69
C LEU A 90 -2.84 4.70 -3.55
N ASN A 91 -1.90 5.49 -4.06
CA ASN A 91 -0.53 5.04 -4.30
C ASN A 91 0.46 5.36 -3.18
N ASN A 92 0.04 6.03 -2.10
CA ASN A 92 0.97 6.32 -1.02
C ASN A 92 0.26 6.39 0.34
N LEU A 93 0.89 5.80 1.34
CA LEU A 93 0.41 5.77 2.72
C LEU A 93 1.50 6.30 3.64
N ALA A 94 1.12 7.19 4.56
CA ALA A 94 2.02 7.71 5.57
C ALA A 94 1.38 7.56 6.96
N PHE A 95 2.13 6.96 7.87
CA PHE A 95 1.76 6.87 9.28
C PHE A 95 2.68 7.80 10.08
N PRO A 96 2.18 8.96 10.52
CA PRO A 96 2.99 9.87 11.32
C PRO A 96 3.12 9.28 12.74
N THR A 97 4.30 8.77 13.09
CA THR A 97 4.62 8.49 14.49
C THR A 97 4.71 9.81 15.24
N ALA A 98 3.75 10.11 16.11
CA ALA A 98 3.80 11.27 17.00
C ALA A 98 4.91 11.12 18.06
N LYS A 99 6.17 11.24 17.63
CA LYS A 99 7.34 11.60 18.44
C LYS A 99 8.27 12.48 17.61
N LEU A 100 7.76 13.62 17.14
CA LEU A 100 8.41 14.93 17.22
C LEU A 100 7.44 16.00 16.67
N PHE A 101 6.51 16.47 17.51
CA PHE A 101 6.04 17.85 17.41
C PHE A 101 6.82 18.66 18.46
N PHE A 102 8.06 19.00 18.12
CA PHE A 102 8.74 20.12 18.73
C PHE A 102 8.96 21.15 17.63
N SER A 103 8.36 22.32 17.78
CA SER A 103 8.74 23.53 17.08
C SER A 103 10.16 23.94 17.52
N ARG A 104 11.19 23.23 17.08
CA ARG A 104 12.56 23.72 17.05
C ARG A 104 13.42 22.83 16.18
N TRP A 105 13.70 23.35 14.99
CA TRP A 105 14.85 23.08 14.12
C TRP A 105 15.87 22.06 14.67
N GLN A 106 15.91 20.88 14.05
CA GLN A 106 17.15 20.13 13.88
C GLN A 106 17.16 19.51 12.48
N SER A 107 18.23 19.81 11.76
CA SER A 107 18.36 19.73 10.32
C SER A 107 18.38 18.29 9.82
N TYR A 108 17.34 17.87 9.10
CA TYR A 108 17.43 16.74 8.18
C TYR A 108 17.18 17.26 6.76
N ARG A 109 18.12 16.97 5.86
CA ARG A 109 17.98 17.24 4.42
C ARG A 109 17.08 16.16 3.84
N LEU A 110 15.91 16.55 3.35
CA LEU A 110 15.11 15.69 2.47
C LEU A 110 15.60 15.92 1.04
N CYS A 111 16.06 14.85 0.38
CA CYS A 111 16.30 14.85 -1.05
C CYS A 111 15.19 14.03 -1.72
N HIS A 112 14.36 14.68 -2.54
CA HIS A 112 13.52 13.99 -3.50
C HIS A 112 14.27 13.95 -4.84
N CYS A 113 14.43 12.77 -5.41
CA CYS A 113 14.80 12.63 -6.81
C CYS A 113 13.64 11.91 -7.51
N LEU A 114 13.03 12.59 -8.48
CA LEU A 114 12.04 12.03 -9.39
C LEU A 114 12.66 12.11 -10.78
N TRP A 115 12.92 10.95 -11.41
CA TRP A 115 13.56 10.81 -12.73
C TRP A 115 15.02 11.29 -12.85
N LEU A 116 15.76 10.65 -13.77
CA LEU A 116 17.20 10.37 -13.68
C LEU A 116 18.21 11.51 -13.95
N LEU A 117 17.86 12.79 -13.94
CA LEU A 117 18.88 13.81 -14.31
C LEU A 117 19.04 15.07 -13.46
N GLU A 118 18.13 15.44 -12.54
CA GLU A 118 18.38 16.61 -11.68
C GLU A 118 17.78 16.47 -10.27
N CYS A 119 18.63 16.41 -9.25
CA CYS A 119 18.21 16.47 -7.85
C CYS A 119 18.32 17.93 -7.36
N HIS A 120 17.20 18.52 -6.96
CA HIS A 120 17.17 19.87 -6.39
C HIS A 120 17.29 19.82 -4.86
N CYS A 121 18.40 20.35 -4.34
CA CYS A 121 18.60 20.58 -2.93
C CYS A 121 18.36 22.06 -2.60
N ALA A 122 17.30 22.36 -1.85
CA ALA A 122 17.16 23.69 -1.28
C ALA A 122 17.95 23.78 0.03
N SER A 123 18.93 24.70 0.08
CA SER A 123 19.51 25.20 1.33
C SER A 123 19.13 26.65 1.50
N ARG A 124 18.74 27.05 2.70
CA ARG A 124 18.79 28.46 3.11
C ARG A 124 19.86 28.61 4.18
N SER A 125 20.71 29.61 3.99
CA SER A 125 21.59 30.21 4.99
C SER A 125 20.78 30.77 6.15
#